data_AF-A0A6G3XT55-F1
#
_entry.id   AF-A0A6G3XT55-F1
#
_cell.length_a   1.000
_cell.length_b   1.000
_cell.length_c   1.000
_cell.angle_alpha   90.00
_cell.angle_beta   90.00
_cell.angle_gamma   90.00
#
_symmetry.space_group_name_H-M   'P 1'
#
loop_
_entity.id
_entity.type
_entity.pdbx_description
1 polymer ?
#
loop_
_entity_poly.entity_id
_entity_poly.type
_entity_poly.pdbx_seq_one_letter_code
_entity_poly.pdbx_strand_id
1 'polypeptide(L)' 'RGWTGVTQSEPGGSATGAAAGTYEAGIEDYRVLKNSCPATGKVAGTAYAHCGTNWWSYDTPETIGTKMNYK' A
#
# COMPACT_ATOMS: atom_id res chain seq x y z
N ARG A 1 5.20 1.09 0.90
CA ARG A 1 5.34 2.53 1.23
C ARG A 1 3.97 3.17 1.27
N GLY A 2 3.81 4.21 2.07
CA GLY A 2 2.51 4.82 2.32
C GLY A 2 2.51 6.34 2.40
N TRP A 3 1.34 6.90 2.10
CA TRP A 3 1.05 8.32 2.07
C TRP A 3 -0.23 8.61 2.84
N THR A 4 -0.34 9.81 3.41
CA THR A 4 -1.53 10.27 4.13
C THR A 4 -2.09 11.55 3.51
N GLY A 5 -3.33 11.89 3.89
CA GLY A 5 -4.11 12.97 3.30
C GLY A 5 -4.52 12.67 1.86
N VAL A 6 -4.60 11.39 1.50
CA VAL A 6 -5.08 10.94 0.19
C VAL A 6 -6.61 10.87 0.23
N THR A 7 -7.27 11.36 -0.82
CA THR A 7 -8.74 11.37 -0.94
C THR A 7 -9.28 10.38 -1.97
N GLN A 8 -8.45 9.98 -2.93
CA GLN A 8 -8.82 9.03 -3.98
C GLN A 8 -8.31 7.62 -3.68
N SER A 9 -9.10 6.61 -4.02
CA SER A 9 -8.73 5.21 -3.76
C SER A 9 -7.78 4.63 -4.80
N GLU A 10 -7.92 5.01 -6.06
CA GLU A 10 -7.01 4.59 -7.14
C GLU A 10 -5.67 5.35 -7.08
N PRO A 11 -4.56 4.75 -7.53
CA PRO A 11 -3.24 5.39 -7.56
C PRO A 11 -3.20 6.63 -8.45
N GLY A 12 -2.22 7.50 -8.20
CA GLY A 12 -1.97 8.72 -9.00
C GLY A 12 -2.47 10.02 -8.36
N GLY A 13 -3.03 9.95 -7.15
CA GLY A 13 -3.55 11.10 -6.42
C GLY A 13 -2.47 11.88 -5.69
N SER A 14 -2.83 13.09 -5.25
CA SER A 14 -2.00 13.87 -4.35
C SER A 14 -2.10 13.37 -2.90
N ALA A 15 -1.02 13.54 -2.15
CA ALA A 15 -0.94 13.29 -0.72
C ALA A 15 -0.40 14.54 0.00
N THR A 16 -0.75 14.71 1.26
CA THR A 16 -0.23 15.82 2.08
C THR A 16 1.11 15.46 2.74
N GLY A 17 1.45 14.18 2.81
CA GLY A 17 2.71 13.72 3.37
C GLY A 17 2.85 12.20 3.42
N ALA A 18 3.94 11.75 4.05
CA ALA A 18 4.17 10.34 4.33
C ALA A 18 3.20 9.84 5.43
N ALA A 19 2.67 8.62 5.28
CA ALA A 19 1.84 8.02 6.32
C ALA A 19 2.65 7.72 7.59
N ALA A 20 2.00 7.68 8.75
CA ALA A 20 2.67 7.25 9.98
C ALA A 20 3.11 5.78 9.84
N GLY A 21 4.35 5.48 10.23
CA GLY A 21 4.93 4.14 10.21
C GLY A 21 5.60 3.83 11.55
N THR A 22 5.69 2.55 11.89
CA THR A 22 6.24 2.11 13.19
C THR A 22 7.68 2.56 13.43
N TYR A 23 8.52 2.55 12.38
CA TYR A 23 9.96 2.87 12.50
C TYR A 23 10.38 4.08 11.66
N GLU A 24 9.72 4.30 10.52
CA GLU A 24 10.02 5.41 9.60
C GLU A 24 8.72 5.88 8.94
N ALA A 25 8.54 7.20 8.81
CA ALA A 25 7.38 7.75 8.13
C ALA A 25 7.32 7.26 6.68
N GLY A 26 6.15 6.78 6.26
CA GLY A 26 5.87 6.24 4.94
C GLY A 26 6.31 4.79 4.75
N ILE A 27 6.80 4.13 5.80
CA ILE A 27 7.18 2.71 5.78
C ILE A 27 6.48 1.98 6.91
N GLU A 28 5.84 0.86 6.57
CA GLU A 28 5.25 -0.04 7.56
C GLU A 28 5.44 -1.48 7.12
N ASP A 29 5.63 -2.36 8.11
CA ASP A 29 5.83 -3.78 7.88
C ASP A 29 4.55 -4.43 7.36
N TYR A 30 4.68 -5.37 6.42
CA TYR A 30 3.56 -6.16 5.92
C TYR A 30 2.77 -6.86 7.05
N ARG A 31 3.46 -7.32 8.10
CA ARG A 31 2.83 -8.00 9.25
C ARG A 31 1.83 -7.11 9.99
N VAL A 32 2.02 -5.79 9.92
CA VAL A 32 1.11 -4.77 10.49
C VAL A 32 0.05 -4.42 9.44
N LEU A 33 0.48 -4.04 8.22
CA LEU A 33 -0.40 -3.56 7.15
C LEU A 33 -1.50 -4.56 6.79
N LYS A 34 -1.21 -5.86 6.77
CA LYS A 34 -2.21 -6.89 6.44
C LYS A 34 -3.47 -6.84 7.30
N ASN A 35 -3.36 -6.29 8.52
CA ASN A 35 -4.48 -6.15 9.45
C ASN A 35 -4.97 -4.69 9.53
N SER A 36 -4.05 -3.72 9.59
CA SER A 36 -4.41 -2.31 9.83
C SER A 36 -4.89 -1.58 8.57
N CYS A 37 -4.45 -1.99 7.39
CA CYS A 37 -4.84 -1.40 6.11
C CYS A 37 -4.83 -2.48 5.01
N PRO A 38 -5.80 -3.41 5.00
CA PRO A 38 -5.82 -4.53 4.05
C PRO A 38 -5.91 -4.07 2.59
N ALA A 39 -5.39 -4.87 1.67
CA ALA A 39 -5.33 -4.53 0.25
C ALA A 39 -6.74 -4.38 -0.34
N THR A 40 -6.97 -3.26 -1.03
CA THR A 40 -8.26 -2.92 -1.65
C THR A 40 -8.24 -3.10 -3.17
N GLY A 41 -7.06 -3.18 -3.78
CA GLY A 41 -6.91 -3.35 -5.22
C GLY A 41 -5.50 -3.75 -5.64
N LYS A 42 -5.31 -3.91 -6.95
CA LYS A 42 -4.01 -4.19 -7.58
C LYS A 42 -3.84 -3.32 -8.81
N VAL A 43 -2.60 -2.95 -9.08
CA VAL A 43 -2.22 -2.17 -10.25
C VAL A 43 -0.79 -2.53 -10.64
N ALA A 44 -0.52 -2.65 -11.93
CA ALA A 44 0.83 -2.88 -12.46
C ALA A 44 1.63 -4.01 -11.76
N GLY A 45 0.97 -5.10 -11.38
CA GLY A 45 1.61 -6.26 -10.75
C GLY A 45 1.92 -6.12 -9.25
N THR A 46 1.42 -5.09 -8.58
CA THR A 46 1.49 -4.96 -7.11
C THR A 46 0.13 -4.64 -6.50
N ALA A 47 0.01 -4.75 -5.18
CA ALA A 47 -1.21 -4.45 -4.46
C ALA A 47 -1.15 -3.03 -3.88
N TYR A 48 -2.33 -2.48 -3.67
CA TYR A 48 -2.50 -1.25 -2.92
C TYR A 48 -3.69 -1.34 -1.96
N ALA A 49 -3.67 -0.48 -0.95
CA ALA A 49 -4.71 -0.35 0.06
C ALA A 49 -5.03 1.13 0.28
N HIS A 50 -6.31 1.48 0.23
CA HIS A 50 -6.81 2.79 0.69
C HIS A 50 -7.65 2.59 1.95
N CYS A 51 -7.23 3.17 3.07
CA CYS A 51 -7.87 3.03 4.37
C CYS A 51 -7.95 4.39 5.08
N GLY A 52 -9.17 4.93 5.17
CA GLY A 52 -9.37 6.30 5.65
C GLY A 52 -8.68 7.30 4.72
N THR A 53 -7.72 8.06 5.24
CA THR A 53 -6.91 9.04 4.48
C THR A 53 -5.53 8.50 4.08
N ASN A 54 -5.25 7.23 4.38
CA ASN A 54 -3.97 6.61 4.09
C ASN A 54 -4.05 5.75 2.83
N TRP A 55 -2.99 5.79 2.04
CA TRP A 55 -2.82 4.95 0.87
C TRP A 55 -1.48 4.22 0.94
N TRP A 56 -1.48 2.91 0.79
CA TRP A 56 -0.29 2.07 0.90
C TRP A 56 -0.13 1.21 -0.35
N SER A 57 1.10 1.14 -0.88
CA SER A 57 1.49 0.11 -1.84
C SER A 57 2.48 -0.85 -1.19
N TYR A 58 2.19 -2.14 -1.32
CA TYR A 58 2.99 -3.23 -0.78
C TYR A 58 2.62 -4.54 -1.49
N ASP A 59 3.47 -5.54 -1.37
CA ASP A 59 3.20 -6.85 -1.93
C ASP A 59 2.37 -7.74 -0.99
N THR A 60 1.51 -8.55 -1.60
CA THR A 60 0.76 -9.62 -0.94
C THR A 60 1.27 -10.98 -1.42
N PRO A 61 0.94 -12.09 -0.74
CA PRO A 61 1.29 -13.43 -1.22
C PRO A 61 0.88 -13.68 -2.68
N GLU A 62 -0.25 -13.11 -3.10
CA GLU A 62 -0.75 -13.24 -4.45
C GLU A 62 0.07 -12.45 -5.48
N THR A 63 0.45 -11.20 -5.19
CA THR A 63 1.29 -10.40 -6.11
C THR A 63 2.70 -10.97 -6.18
N ILE A 64 3.22 -11.49 -5.07
CA ILE A 64 4.50 -12.23 -5.06
C ILE A 64 4.39 -13.47 -5.95
N GLY A 65 3.34 -14.29 -5.82
CA GLY A 65 3.12 -15.45 -6.68
C GLY A 65 3.11 -15.08 -8.17
N THR A 66 2.47 -13.96 -8.53
CA THR A 66 2.48 -13.42 -9.90
C THR A 66 3.90 -13.01 -10.32
N LYS A 67 4.63 -12.29 -9.47
CA LYS A 67 6.01 -11.84 -9.74
C LYS A 67 6.98 -12.99 -9.96
N MET A 68 6.85 -14.08 -9.19
CA MET A 68 7.69 -15.26 -9.35
C MET A 68 7.48 -15.97 -10.70
N ASN A 69 6.31 -15.79 -11.33
CA ASN A 69 5.98 -16.36 -12.63
C ASN A 69 6.38 -15.46 -13.82
N TYR A 70 6.85 -14.24 -13.57
CA TYR A 70 7.28 -13.31 -14.61
C TYR A 70 8.50 -13.86 -15.38
N LYS A 71 8.56 -13.61 -16.69
CA LYS A 71 9.61 -14.10 -17.62
C LYS A 71 10.25 -12.95 -18.36
#